data_AF-A0A497JAD3-F1
#
_entry.id   AF-A0A497JAD3-F1
#
_cell.length_a   1.000
_cell.length_b   1.000
_cell.length_c   1.000
_cell.angle_alpha   90.00
_cell.angle_beta   90.00
_cell.angle_gamma   90.00
#
_symmetry.space_group_name_H-M   'P 1'
#
loop_
_entity.id
_entity.type
_entity.pdbx_description
1 polymer ?
#
loop_
_entity_poly.entity_id
_entity_poly.type
_entity_poly.pdbx_seq_one_letter_code
_entity_poly.pdbx_strand_id
1 'polypeptide(L)'
;MKIAISGKGGVGKTTVAALLAYALAKEGKKVIAIDADPDSNLPSTFGIKVKIKPISEMLDLIRERTMAYQGIFKLNPKVDDLLDKYGVNCNCGVKLLVLGTIKKVENRCFCPESALLKALLRHLLLKEEYLIIDMDAGIEHLGRGVVKGVDSLVIVVEPSQKAIDTARRIKELASQLGIAKIVVVLNKVKAKEEEEIIKNKLELEVACSIPYDEGITKAELKGEDIFSVVSEEVWNEIEKLKGWWN
;
A
#
# COMPACT_ATOMS: atom_id res chain seq x y z
N MET A 1 4.56 12.05 -6.88
CA MET A 1 4.60 10.61 -7.17
C MET A 1 3.64 9.86 -6.25
N LYS A 2 2.72 9.10 -6.82
CA LYS A 2 1.66 8.34 -6.14
C LYS A 2 1.78 6.87 -6.53
N ILE A 3 2.15 6.03 -5.57
CA ILE A 3 2.48 4.63 -5.77
C ILE A 3 1.47 3.77 -5.03
N ALA A 4 0.82 2.86 -5.74
CA ALA A 4 0.00 1.82 -5.13
C ALA A 4 0.76 0.49 -5.15
N ILE A 5 0.65 -0.29 -4.07
CA ILE A 5 1.28 -1.59 -3.95
C ILE A 5 0.19 -2.65 -3.83
N SER A 6 0.24 -3.63 -4.73
CA SER A 6 -0.76 -4.69 -4.84
C SER A 6 -0.08 -6.04 -5.07
N GLY A 7 -0.80 -7.13 -4.84
CA GLY A 7 -0.29 -8.48 -4.94
C GLY A 7 -1.18 -9.46 -4.16
N LYS A 8 -0.79 -10.73 -4.10
CA LYS A 8 -1.53 -11.71 -3.32
C LYS A 8 -1.34 -11.48 -1.80
N GLY A 9 -2.22 -12.03 -0.96
CA GLY A 9 -2.00 -12.06 0.49
C GLY A 9 -0.69 -12.78 0.85
N GLY A 10 0.05 -12.25 1.83
CA GLY A 10 1.26 -12.88 2.38
C GLY A 10 2.56 -12.68 1.60
N VAL A 11 2.53 -12.06 0.41
CA VAL A 11 3.73 -11.88 -0.45
C VAL A 11 4.70 -10.79 0.00
N GLY A 12 4.40 -10.06 1.08
CA GLY A 12 5.24 -8.98 1.63
C GLY A 12 4.99 -7.59 1.05
N LYS A 13 3.74 -7.28 0.64
CA LYS A 13 3.33 -5.95 0.13
C LYS A 13 3.64 -4.83 1.12
N THR A 14 3.21 -5.02 2.36
CA THR A 14 3.44 -4.13 3.49
C THR A 14 4.93 -3.89 3.75
N THR A 15 5.73 -4.96 3.69
CA THR A 15 7.19 -4.87 3.81
C THR A 15 7.78 -3.99 2.72
N VAL A 16 7.44 -4.22 1.45
CA VAL A 16 7.90 -3.41 0.31
C VAL A 16 7.42 -1.96 0.43
N ALA A 17 6.17 -1.74 0.86
CA ALA A 17 5.60 -0.41 1.09
C ALA A 17 6.38 0.37 2.15
N ALA A 18 6.67 -0.28 3.28
CA ALA A 18 7.40 0.32 4.39
C ALA A 18 8.85 0.64 4.00
N LEU A 19 9.55 -0.28 3.33
CA LEU A 19 10.94 -0.07 2.88
C LEU A 19 11.03 1.08 1.87
N LEU A 20 10.13 1.12 0.89
CA LEU A 20 10.09 2.21 -0.10
C LEU A 20 9.78 3.56 0.56
N ALA A 21 8.81 3.60 1.49
CA ALA A 21 8.46 4.80 2.24
C ALA A 21 9.65 5.32 3.07
N TYR A 22 10.32 4.40 3.77
CA TYR A 22 11.48 4.70 4.59
C TYR A 22 12.64 5.23 3.74
N ALA A 23 12.98 4.56 2.63
CA ALA A 23 14.05 4.98 1.74
C ALA A 23 13.83 6.39 1.18
N LEU A 24 12.60 6.72 0.75
CA LEU A 24 12.24 8.05 0.29
C LEU A 24 12.31 9.10 1.42
N ALA A 25 11.85 8.76 2.62
CA ALA A 25 11.90 9.67 3.77
C ALA A 25 13.34 9.97 4.21
N LYS A 26 14.25 8.98 4.11
CA LYS A 26 15.68 9.16 4.40
C LYS A 26 16.39 10.10 3.45
N GLU A 27 15.89 10.27 2.23
CA GLU A 27 16.33 11.29 1.28
C GLU A 27 15.72 12.68 1.54
N GLY A 28 15.00 12.86 2.65
CA GLY A 28 14.34 14.12 2.99
C GLY A 28 13.06 14.38 2.20
N LYS A 29 12.52 13.39 1.48
CA LYS A 29 11.21 13.52 0.83
C LYS A 29 10.10 13.51 1.88
N LYS A 30 9.05 14.29 1.65
CA LYS A 30 7.81 14.19 2.43
C LYS A 30 7.01 12.99 1.93
N VAL A 31 6.81 12.00 2.80
CA VAL A 31 6.15 10.74 2.45
C VAL A 31 4.92 10.52 3.33
N ILE A 32 3.81 10.20 2.68
CA ILE A 32 2.59 9.70 3.32
C ILE A 32 2.46 8.22 2.97
N ALA A 33 2.37 7.37 3.99
CA ALA A 33 2.10 5.95 3.83
C ALA A 33 0.65 5.68 4.25
N ILE A 34 -0.10 4.97 3.42
CA ILE A 34 -1.48 4.58 3.68
C ILE A 34 -1.55 3.07 3.86
N ASP A 35 -2.13 2.65 4.97
CA ASP A 35 -2.53 1.28 5.20
C ASP A 35 -4.01 1.11 4.83
N ALA A 36 -4.27 0.45 3.69
CA ALA A 36 -5.59 0.11 3.20
C ALA A 36 -5.86 -1.41 3.30
N ASP A 37 -5.35 -2.05 4.36
CA ASP A 37 -5.52 -3.47 4.64
C ASP A 37 -6.43 -3.72 5.87
N PRO A 38 -7.40 -4.69 5.84
CA PRO A 38 -8.23 -5.06 6.99
C PRO A 38 -7.45 -5.43 8.25
N ASP A 39 -6.29 -6.06 8.09
CA ASP A 39 -5.51 -6.61 9.19
C ASP A 39 -4.53 -5.58 9.76
N SER A 40 -4.35 -4.46 9.05
CA SER A 40 -3.52 -3.29 9.39
C SER A 40 -2.15 -3.65 9.96
N ASN A 41 -1.26 -4.08 9.08
CA ASN A 41 0.08 -4.53 9.44
C ASN A 41 1.14 -3.45 9.22
N LEU A 42 0.83 -2.34 8.53
CA LEU A 42 1.83 -1.33 8.22
C LEU A 42 2.34 -0.58 9.48
N PRO A 43 1.51 -0.22 10.47
CA PRO A 43 1.99 0.42 11.70
C PRO A 43 3.04 -0.40 12.45
N SER A 44 2.85 -1.72 12.57
CA SER A 44 3.78 -2.59 13.27
C SER A 44 5.11 -2.71 12.53
N THR A 45 5.10 -2.72 11.19
CA THR A 45 6.33 -2.65 10.37
C THR A 45 7.14 -1.38 10.63
N PHE A 46 6.48 -0.27 10.99
CA PHE A 46 7.13 0.97 11.41
C PHE A 46 7.51 1.01 12.92
N GLY A 47 7.34 -0.10 13.64
CA GLY A 47 7.62 -0.19 15.08
C GLY A 47 6.55 0.44 15.98
N ILE A 48 5.37 0.78 15.44
CA ILE A 48 4.27 1.35 16.22
C ILE A 48 3.54 0.21 16.93
N LYS A 49 3.72 0.14 18.26
CA LYS A 49 3.11 -0.90 19.11
C LYS A 49 1.66 -0.61 19.51
N VAL A 50 1.23 0.64 19.36
CA VAL A 50 -0.13 1.05 19.71
C VAL A 50 -1.07 0.67 18.56
N LYS A 51 -2.17 -0.01 18.88
CA LYS A 51 -3.20 -0.32 17.89
C LYS A 51 -3.88 0.97 17.44
N ILE A 52 -3.68 1.34 16.18
CA ILE A 52 -4.35 2.47 15.56
C ILE A 52 -5.72 1.99 15.10
N LYS A 53 -6.78 2.72 15.47
CA LYS A 53 -8.13 2.43 14.97
C LYS A 53 -8.21 2.89 13.49
N PRO A 54 -8.58 2.01 12.54
CA PRO A 54 -8.73 2.41 11.14
C PRO A 54 -9.85 3.42 10.95
N ILE A 55 -9.71 4.35 9.99
CA ILE A 55 -10.78 5.32 9.64
C ILE A 55 -12.06 4.59 9.23
N SER A 56 -11.96 3.44 8.55
CA SER A 56 -13.12 2.62 8.16
C SER A 56 -13.96 2.13 9.35
N GLU A 57 -13.38 2.07 10.56
CA GLU A 57 -14.05 1.63 11.79
C GLU A 57 -14.52 2.81 12.67
N MET A 58 -14.24 4.07 12.27
CA MET A 58 -14.63 5.28 13.01
C MET A 58 -16.04 5.74 12.62
N LEU A 59 -17.06 5.01 13.09
CA LEU A 59 -18.46 5.24 12.69
C LEU A 59 -18.97 6.66 12.95
N ASP A 60 -18.58 7.27 14.08
CA ASP A 60 -19.03 8.62 14.43
C ASP A 60 -18.43 9.66 13.47
N LEU A 61 -17.13 9.53 13.15
CA LEU A 61 -16.47 10.36 12.14
C LEU A 61 -17.14 10.18 10.77
N ILE A 62 -17.41 8.95 10.36
CA ILE A 62 -18.06 8.66 9.08
C ILE A 62 -19.43 9.35 9.03
N ARG A 63 -20.25 9.20 10.06
CA ARG A 63 -21.58 9.84 10.14
C ARG A 63 -21.47 11.36 10.13
N GLU A 64 -20.57 11.93 10.92
CA GLU A 64 -20.33 13.38 11.00
C GLU A 64 -19.95 13.94 9.63
N ARG A 65 -18.96 13.34 8.96
CA ARG A 65 -18.40 13.85 7.70
C ARG A 65 -19.32 13.66 6.51
N THR A 66 -19.96 12.50 6.45
CA THR A 66 -20.88 12.19 5.35
C THR A 66 -22.28 12.77 5.58
N MET A 67 -22.58 13.24 6.80
CA MET A 67 -23.93 13.65 7.21
C MET A 67 -24.95 12.55 6.91
N ALA A 68 -24.56 11.29 7.15
CA ALA A 68 -25.40 10.14 6.83
C ALA A 68 -26.62 10.09 7.76
N TYR A 69 -27.80 10.36 7.21
CA TYR A 69 -29.07 10.34 7.94
C TYR A 69 -30.18 9.79 7.04
N GLN A 70 -30.98 8.84 7.54
CA GLN A 70 -32.14 8.26 6.84
C GLN A 70 -31.87 7.83 5.38
N GLY A 71 -30.70 7.23 5.11
CA GLY A 71 -30.33 6.75 3.77
C GLY A 71 -29.75 7.81 2.83
N ILE A 72 -29.71 9.08 3.25
CA ILE A 72 -29.04 10.18 2.53
C ILE A 72 -27.64 10.36 3.10
N PHE A 73 -26.65 10.59 2.23
CA PHE A 73 -25.27 10.90 2.63
C PHE A 73 -24.56 11.72 1.55
N LYS A 74 -23.51 12.45 1.93
CA LYS A 74 -22.63 13.21 1.03
C LYS A 74 -21.62 12.29 0.36
N LEU A 75 -21.55 12.35 -0.97
CA LEU A 75 -20.56 11.63 -1.77
C LEU A 75 -19.15 12.23 -1.71
N ASN A 76 -19.05 13.53 -1.43
CA ASN A 76 -17.80 14.28 -1.33
C ASN A 76 -17.72 14.98 0.04
N PRO A 77 -17.53 14.23 1.13
CA PRO A 77 -17.32 14.82 2.46
C PRO A 77 -16.01 15.61 2.53
N LYS A 78 -15.93 16.52 3.50
CA LYS A 78 -14.70 17.28 3.80
C LYS A 78 -13.71 16.37 4.55
N VAL A 79 -12.47 16.33 4.08
CA VAL A 79 -11.44 15.36 4.51
C VAL A 79 -10.03 15.95 4.68
N ASP A 80 -9.87 17.25 4.43
CA ASP A 80 -8.59 17.99 4.42
C ASP A 80 -7.84 17.94 5.75
N ASP A 81 -8.55 17.89 6.88
CA ASP A 81 -7.98 17.84 8.23
C ASP A 81 -7.70 16.41 8.74
N LEU A 82 -8.17 15.38 8.04
CA LEU A 82 -8.12 14.01 8.56
C LEU A 82 -6.69 13.46 8.65
N LEU A 83 -5.83 13.83 7.70
CA LEU A 83 -4.42 13.44 7.74
C LEU A 83 -3.72 14.04 8.96
N ASP A 84 -4.08 15.27 9.36
CA ASP A 84 -3.43 15.94 10.49
C ASP A 84 -3.96 15.44 11.84
N LYS A 85 -5.24 15.07 11.90
CA LYS A 85 -5.87 14.54 13.12
C LYS A 85 -5.55 13.07 13.38
N TYR A 86 -5.52 12.25 12.34
CA TYR A 86 -5.44 10.78 12.45
C TYR A 86 -4.14 10.21 11.89
N GLY A 87 -3.33 11.02 11.21
CA GLY A 87 -2.01 10.61 10.76
C GLY A 87 -1.04 10.50 11.93
N VAL A 88 -0.23 9.45 11.93
CA VAL A 88 0.82 9.20 12.91
C VAL A 88 2.17 9.50 12.27
N ASN A 89 2.99 10.33 12.92
CA ASN A 89 4.34 10.58 12.47
C ASN A 89 5.26 9.46 12.95
N CYS A 90 5.84 8.71 12.01
CA CYS A 90 6.85 7.70 12.30
C CYS A 90 8.20 8.37 12.59
N ASN A 91 9.04 7.71 13.38
CA ASN A 91 10.39 8.22 13.73
C ASN A 91 11.30 8.44 12.51
N CYS A 92 11.00 7.81 11.38
CA CYS A 92 11.74 7.92 10.12
C CYS A 92 11.31 9.11 9.24
N GLY A 93 10.33 9.92 9.65
CA GLY A 93 9.82 11.06 8.87
C GLY A 93 8.65 10.73 7.94
N VAL A 94 8.18 9.48 7.91
CA VAL A 94 6.96 9.07 7.21
C VAL A 94 5.73 9.45 8.02
N LYS A 95 4.70 10.01 7.36
CA LYS A 95 3.37 10.21 7.95
C LYS A 95 2.46 9.04 7.58
N LEU A 96 2.14 8.19 8.54
CA LEU A 96 1.32 7.00 8.36
C LEU A 96 -0.17 7.30 8.60
N LEU A 97 -1.04 6.77 7.76
CA LEU A 97 -2.49 6.85 7.94
C LEU A 97 -3.13 5.48 7.76
N VAL A 98 -3.87 5.01 8.76
CA VAL A 98 -4.58 3.73 8.70
C VAL A 98 -6.02 3.96 8.23
N LEU A 99 -6.30 3.59 6.99
CA LEU A 99 -7.66 3.59 6.45
C LEU A 99 -8.41 2.32 6.82
N GLY A 100 -7.74 1.17 6.70
CA GLY A 100 -8.36 -0.14 6.75
C GLY A 100 -9.29 -0.40 5.57
N THR A 101 -9.93 -1.57 5.56
CA THR A 101 -10.96 -1.90 4.57
C THR A 101 -12.36 -1.94 5.19
N ILE A 102 -13.37 -2.00 4.34
CA ILE A 102 -14.76 -2.17 4.76
C ILE A 102 -14.99 -3.66 5.03
N LYS A 103 -15.05 -4.04 6.31
CA LYS A 103 -15.44 -5.39 6.71
C LYS A 103 -16.94 -5.59 6.41
N LYS A 104 -17.27 -6.60 5.60
CA LYS A 104 -18.66 -7.00 5.34
C LYS A 104 -19.27 -7.59 6.61
N VAL A 105 -19.81 -6.74 7.46
CA VAL A 105 -20.72 -7.16 8.54
C VAL A 105 -22.12 -7.29 7.95
N GLU A 106 -22.78 -8.43 8.17
CA GLU A 106 -24.13 -8.67 7.66
C GLU A 106 -25.08 -7.53 8.06
N ASN A 107 -25.88 -7.05 7.10
CA ASN A 107 -26.97 -6.07 7.24
C ASN A 107 -26.61 -4.58 7.45
N ARG A 108 -25.40 -4.11 7.12
CA ARG A 108 -25.06 -2.67 7.09
C ARG A 108 -24.88 -2.14 5.66
N CYS A 109 -25.39 -0.94 5.39
CA CYS A 109 -25.03 -0.20 4.17
C CYS A 109 -23.69 0.52 4.37
N PHE A 110 -22.71 0.27 3.48
CA PHE A 110 -21.34 0.79 3.58
C PHE A 110 -21.04 2.00 2.67
N CYS A 111 -22.08 2.57 2.06
CA CYS A 111 -21.92 3.68 1.13
C CYS A 111 -21.28 4.92 1.77
N PRO A 112 -21.65 5.34 2.99
CA PRO A 112 -20.98 6.44 3.69
C PRO A 112 -19.48 6.18 3.92
N GLU A 113 -19.13 4.99 4.40
CA GLU A 113 -17.74 4.55 4.64
C GLU A 113 -16.94 4.63 3.33
N SER A 114 -17.46 4.05 2.25
CA SER A 114 -16.82 4.08 0.95
C SER A 114 -16.65 5.51 0.41
N ALA A 115 -17.65 6.37 0.61
CA ALA A 115 -17.58 7.77 0.18
C ALA A 115 -16.49 8.54 0.92
N LEU A 116 -16.38 8.38 2.23
CA LEU A 116 -15.33 9.03 3.03
C LEU A 116 -13.94 8.56 2.63
N LEU A 117 -13.71 7.25 2.57
CA LEU A 117 -12.39 6.69 2.24
C LEU A 117 -11.95 7.09 0.83
N LYS A 118 -12.86 7.04 -0.15
CA LYS A 118 -12.57 7.49 -1.53
C LYS A 118 -12.31 9.00 -1.59
N ALA A 119 -13.06 9.81 -0.85
CA ALA A 119 -12.82 11.26 -0.81
C ALA A 119 -11.45 11.58 -0.21
N LEU A 120 -11.08 10.91 0.88
CA LEU A 120 -9.79 11.05 1.53
C LEU A 120 -8.64 10.64 0.61
N LEU A 121 -8.74 9.47 -0.03
CA LEU A 121 -7.73 9.02 -1.00
C LEU A 121 -7.57 10.00 -2.16
N ARG A 122 -8.67 10.46 -2.77
CA ARG A 122 -8.62 11.49 -3.82
C ARG A 122 -7.95 12.77 -3.35
N HIS A 123 -8.24 13.22 -2.12
CA HIS A 123 -7.60 14.39 -1.55
C HIS A 123 -6.08 14.19 -1.39
N LEU A 124 -5.63 13.03 -0.91
CA LEU A 124 -4.20 12.72 -0.71
C LEU A 124 -3.44 12.50 -2.04
N LEU A 125 -4.13 12.04 -3.08
CA LEU A 125 -3.57 11.93 -4.42
C LEU A 125 -3.29 13.30 -5.07
N LEU A 126 -4.00 14.36 -4.65
CA LEU A 126 -3.79 15.73 -5.16
C LEU A 126 -2.70 16.50 -4.40
N LYS A 127 -2.23 15.98 -3.26
CA LYS A 127 -1.15 16.58 -2.48
C LYS A 127 0.21 16.45 -3.20
N GLU A 128 1.19 17.29 -2.88
CA GLU A 128 2.52 17.25 -3.53
C GLU A 128 3.42 16.14 -2.97
N GLU A 129 3.16 15.71 -1.73
CA GLU A 129 3.94 14.68 -1.03
C GLU A 129 3.92 13.33 -1.78
N TYR A 130 4.98 12.53 -1.59
CA TYR A 130 4.96 11.14 -2.04
C TYR A 130 3.86 10.38 -1.31
N LEU A 131 3.07 9.61 -2.05
CA LEU A 131 2.02 8.78 -1.46
C LEU A 131 2.31 7.32 -1.78
N ILE A 132 2.36 6.48 -0.74
CA ILE A 132 2.49 5.03 -0.89
C ILE A 132 1.25 4.40 -0.29
N ILE A 133 0.51 3.63 -1.10
CA ILE A 133 -0.74 2.99 -0.71
C ILE A 133 -0.48 1.49 -0.64
N ASP A 134 -0.41 0.94 0.57
CA ASP A 134 -0.39 -0.51 0.80
C ASP A 134 -1.82 -1.05 0.76
N MET A 135 -2.09 -1.93 -0.19
CA MET A 135 -3.43 -2.44 -0.47
C MET A 135 -3.54 -3.92 -0.16
N ASP A 136 -4.63 -4.37 0.46
CA ASP A 136 -4.84 -5.79 0.78
C ASP A 136 -5.10 -6.69 -0.44
N ALA A 137 -6.22 -6.44 -1.13
CA ALA A 137 -6.72 -7.27 -2.22
C ALA A 137 -7.07 -6.40 -3.42
N GLY A 138 -6.08 -6.16 -4.27
CA GLY A 138 -6.27 -5.63 -5.61
C GLY A 138 -6.87 -4.21 -5.74
N ILE A 139 -6.74 -3.65 -6.92
CA ILE A 139 -7.12 -2.26 -7.23
C ILE A 139 -8.63 -2.04 -7.41
N GLU A 140 -9.42 -3.11 -7.43
CA GLU A 140 -10.87 -3.11 -7.61
C GLU A 140 -11.63 -2.25 -6.59
N HIS A 141 -11.11 -2.12 -5.37
CA HIS A 141 -11.81 -1.45 -4.27
C HIS A 141 -11.61 0.07 -4.21
N LEU A 142 -10.60 0.60 -4.92
CA LEU A 142 -10.28 2.03 -4.92
C LEU A 142 -11.24 2.86 -5.77
N GLY A 143 -11.91 2.25 -6.75
CA GLY A 143 -12.74 2.93 -7.73
C GLY A 143 -11.93 3.74 -8.74
N ARG A 144 -12.47 3.88 -9.96
CA ARG A 144 -11.74 4.42 -11.12
C ARG A 144 -11.11 5.81 -10.91
N GLY A 145 -11.75 6.66 -10.12
CA GLY A 145 -11.25 8.01 -9.84
C GLY A 145 -9.99 8.06 -8.97
N VAL A 146 -9.82 7.10 -8.05
CA VAL A 146 -8.60 6.97 -7.23
C VAL A 146 -7.51 6.33 -8.06
N VAL A 147 -7.84 5.27 -8.81
CA VAL A 147 -6.86 4.53 -9.63
C VAL A 147 -6.22 5.41 -10.70
N LYS A 148 -6.98 6.31 -11.35
CA LYS A 148 -6.42 7.27 -12.32
C LYS A 148 -5.45 8.29 -11.74
N GLY A 149 -5.51 8.55 -10.43
CA GLY A 149 -4.59 9.46 -9.76
C GLY A 149 -3.29 8.78 -9.30
N VAL A 150 -3.17 7.46 -9.47
CA VAL A 150 -1.97 6.71 -9.15
C VAL A 150 -1.02 6.78 -10.35
N ASP A 151 0.19 7.27 -10.13
CA ASP A 151 1.24 7.36 -11.14
C ASP A 151 1.81 5.99 -11.48
N SER A 152 1.88 5.10 -10.49
CA SER A 152 2.50 3.78 -10.65
C SER A 152 1.89 2.70 -9.75
N LEU A 153 1.73 1.50 -10.31
CA LEU A 153 1.34 0.29 -9.59
C LEU A 153 2.54 -0.66 -9.47
N VAL A 154 2.90 -0.99 -8.23
CA VAL A 154 3.88 -2.03 -7.91
C VAL A 154 3.13 -3.32 -7.62
N ILE A 155 3.39 -4.36 -8.42
CA ILE A 155 2.84 -5.70 -8.22
C ILE A 155 3.90 -6.54 -7.50
N VAL A 156 3.68 -6.86 -6.23
CA VAL A 156 4.58 -7.72 -5.44
C VAL A 156 4.15 -9.17 -5.60
N VAL A 157 5.12 -10.02 -5.93
CA VAL A 157 4.91 -11.46 -6.15
C VAL A 157 6.06 -12.29 -5.60
N GLU A 158 5.76 -13.49 -5.13
CA GLU A 158 6.76 -14.50 -4.76
C GLU A 158 7.15 -15.35 -5.98
N PRO A 159 8.36 -15.94 -6.02
CA PRO A 159 8.80 -16.77 -7.14
C PRO A 159 8.03 -18.10 -7.21
N SER A 160 6.85 -18.07 -7.80
CA SER A 160 6.00 -19.25 -7.98
C SER A 160 5.19 -19.17 -9.28
N GLN A 161 4.76 -20.31 -9.82
CA GLN A 161 3.91 -20.30 -11.01
C GLN A 161 2.59 -19.55 -10.78
N LYS A 162 1.97 -19.71 -9.60
CA LYS A 162 0.70 -19.05 -9.24
C LYS A 162 0.83 -17.53 -9.16
N ALA A 163 2.03 -17.02 -8.89
CA ALA A 163 2.31 -15.59 -8.85
C ALA A 163 2.22 -14.94 -10.25
N ILE A 164 2.61 -15.67 -11.31
CA ILE A 164 2.55 -15.17 -12.69
C ILE A 164 1.10 -14.87 -13.08
N ASP A 165 0.17 -15.80 -12.81
CA ASP A 165 -1.25 -15.61 -13.13
C ASP A 165 -1.86 -14.44 -12.35
N THR A 166 -1.47 -14.30 -11.08
CA THR A 166 -1.90 -13.19 -10.24
C THR A 166 -1.39 -11.86 -10.81
N ALA A 167 -0.12 -11.78 -11.19
CA ALA A 167 0.47 -10.58 -11.76
C ALA A 167 -0.19 -10.20 -13.09
N ARG A 168 -0.45 -11.17 -13.98
CA ARG A 168 -1.16 -10.94 -15.25
C ARG A 168 -2.56 -10.37 -15.02
N ARG A 169 -3.34 -10.99 -14.12
CA ARG A 169 -4.68 -10.51 -13.78
C ARG A 169 -4.67 -9.09 -13.22
N ILE A 170 -3.75 -8.78 -12.31
CA ILE A 170 -3.63 -7.42 -11.75
C ILE A 170 -3.23 -6.43 -12.84
N LYS A 171 -2.28 -6.79 -13.72
CA LYS A 171 -1.85 -5.94 -14.86
C LYS A 171 -3.00 -5.65 -15.83
N GLU A 172 -3.79 -6.65 -16.18
CA GLU A 172 -4.97 -6.47 -17.04
C GLU A 172 -5.96 -5.50 -16.42
N LEU A 173 -6.33 -5.69 -15.15
CA LEU A 173 -7.23 -4.80 -14.43
C LEU A 173 -6.65 -3.37 -14.36
N ALA A 174 -5.37 -3.23 -14.07
CA ALA A 174 -4.69 -1.95 -13.95
C ALA A 174 -4.67 -1.20 -15.29
N SER A 175 -4.42 -1.92 -16.38
CA SER A 175 -4.40 -1.37 -17.73
C SER A 175 -5.80 -0.89 -18.15
N GLN A 176 -6.85 -1.65 -17.84
CA GLN A 176 -8.25 -1.24 -18.10
C GLN A 176 -8.67 0.00 -17.29
N LEU A 177 -8.11 0.16 -16.10
CA LEU A 177 -8.38 1.32 -15.23
C LEU A 177 -7.56 2.56 -15.63
N GLY A 178 -6.55 2.39 -16.48
CA GLY A 178 -5.75 3.47 -17.05
C GLY A 178 -4.52 3.87 -16.22
N ILE A 179 -3.95 2.95 -15.45
CA ILE A 179 -2.68 3.19 -14.75
C ILE A 179 -1.55 3.27 -15.79
N ALA A 180 -0.77 4.35 -15.76
CA ALA A 180 0.26 4.62 -16.77
C ALA A 180 1.45 3.66 -16.67
N LYS A 181 1.89 3.34 -15.45
CA LYS A 181 3.09 2.54 -15.21
C LYS A 181 2.80 1.39 -14.24
N ILE A 182 3.14 0.18 -14.67
CA ILE A 182 2.94 -1.04 -13.90
C ILE A 182 4.27 -1.78 -13.88
N VAL A 183 4.81 -2.05 -12.70
CA VAL A 183 6.06 -2.79 -12.52
C VAL A 183 5.85 -3.96 -11.58
N VAL A 184 6.70 -4.96 -11.70
CA VAL A 184 6.68 -6.15 -10.85
C VAL A 184 7.89 -6.13 -9.91
N VAL A 185 7.65 -6.47 -8.65
CA VAL A 185 8.70 -6.71 -7.66
C VAL A 185 8.63 -8.19 -7.27
N LEU A 186 9.72 -8.91 -7.51
CA LEU A 186 9.88 -10.26 -7.00
C LEU A 186 10.33 -10.17 -5.54
N ASN A 187 9.62 -10.82 -4.63
CA ASN A 187 9.95 -10.81 -3.21
C ASN A 187 10.21 -12.22 -2.69
N LYS A 188 11.02 -12.31 -1.63
CA LYS A 188 11.43 -13.57 -0.98
C LYS A 188 12.15 -14.53 -1.93
N VAL A 189 12.98 -13.99 -2.83
CA VAL A 189 13.80 -14.80 -3.74
C VAL A 189 14.88 -15.52 -2.94
N LYS A 190 14.96 -16.85 -3.05
CA LYS A 190 15.95 -17.65 -2.33
C LYS A 190 17.15 -18.01 -3.17
N ALA A 191 16.95 -18.16 -4.48
CA ALA A 191 17.98 -18.55 -5.42
C ALA A 191 17.86 -17.75 -6.72
N LYS A 192 18.99 -17.47 -7.37
CA LYS A 192 19.01 -16.71 -8.63
C LYS A 192 18.30 -17.44 -9.76
N GLU A 193 18.28 -18.77 -9.77
CA GLU A 193 17.55 -19.53 -10.79
C GLU A 193 16.04 -19.28 -10.72
N GLU A 194 15.48 -19.07 -9.52
CA GLU A 194 14.06 -18.75 -9.35
C GLU A 194 13.70 -17.43 -10.02
N GLU A 195 14.57 -16.42 -9.86
CA GLU A 195 14.41 -15.11 -10.47
C GLU A 195 14.42 -15.21 -12.01
N GLU A 196 15.38 -15.91 -12.60
CA GLU A 196 15.50 -16.07 -14.06
C GLU A 196 14.30 -16.80 -14.66
N ILE A 197 13.85 -17.88 -14.03
CA ILE A 197 12.68 -18.65 -14.48
C ILE A 197 11.44 -17.77 -14.51
N ILE A 198 11.25 -16.94 -13.48
CA ILE A 198 10.08 -16.11 -13.34
C ILE A 198 10.15 -14.90 -14.29
N LYS A 199 11.30 -14.25 -14.42
CA LYS A 199 11.54 -13.19 -15.43
C LYS A 199 11.28 -13.66 -16.85
N ASN A 200 11.70 -14.88 -17.21
CA ASN A 200 11.47 -15.42 -18.55
C ASN A 200 9.99 -15.75 -18.83
N LYS A 201 9.21 -16.06 -17.80
CA LYS A 201 7.77 -16.37 -17.94
C LYS A 201 6.86 -15.15 -17.79
N LEU A 202 7.34 -14.11 -17.11
CA LEU A 202 6.66 -12.84 -16.98
C LEU A 202 6.94 -11.97 -18.19
N GLU A 203 5.89 -11.70 -18.97
CA GLU A 203 5.89 -10.67 -20.01
C GLU A 203 5.74 -9.26 -19.40
N LEU A 204 6.26 -9.06 -18.18
CA LEU A 204 6.18 -7.83 -17.41
C LEU A 204 7.57 -7.37 -17.02
N GLU A 205 7.77 -6.06 -16.98
CA GLU A 205 8.98 -5.47 -16.41
C GLU A 205 9.09 -5.80 -14.92
N VAL A 206 10.10 -6.59 -14.58
CA VAL A 206 10.53 -6.81 -13.21
C VAL A 206 11.50 -5.70 -12.83
N ALA A 207 11.07 -4.82 -11.93
CA ALA A 207 11.84 -3.66 -11.49
C ALA A 207 13.01 -4.04 -10.59
N CYS A 208 12.78 -4.97 -9.66
CA CYS A 208 13.79 -5.49 -8.74
C CYS A 208 13.39 -6.86 -8.16
N SER A 209 14.35 -7.52 -7.55
CA SER A 209 14.21 -8.87 -6.97
C SER A 209 14.73 -8.88 -5.55
N ILE A 210 13.84 -8.74 -4.58
CA ILE A 210 14.16 -8.67 -3.16
C ILE A 210 14.46 -10.09 -2.62
N PRO A 211 15.67 -10.34 -2.11
CA PRO A 211 16.03 -11.63 -1.55
C PRO A 211 15.24 -11.92 -0.26
N TYR A 212 15.09 -13.20 0.06
CA TYR A 212 14.53 -13.59 1.35
C TYR A 212 15.49 -13.21 2.49
N ASP A 213 15.01 -12.38 3.40
CA ASP A 213 15.78 -11.90 4.55
C ASP A 213 15.16 -12.44 5.86
N GLU A 214 15.93 -13.26 6.58
CA GLU A 214 15.50 -13.78 7.89
C GLU A 214 15.35 -12.69 8.95
N GLY A 215 16.13 -11.62 8.86
CA GLY A 215 16.08 -10.48 9.78
C GLY A 215 14.70 -9.81 9.74
N ILE A 216 14.19 -9.54 8.54
CA ILE A 216 12.84 -9.00 8.31
C ILE A 216 11.80 -9.91 8.97
N THR A 217 11.87 -11.21 8.70
CA THR A 217 10.90 -12.19 9.24
C THR A 217 10.93 -12.22 10.77
N LYS A 218 12.13 -12.19 11.38
CA LYS A 218 12.30 -12.19 12.84
C LYS A 218 11.80 -10.89 13.48
N ALA A 219 12.01 -9.74 12.85
CA ALA A 219 11.51 -8.46 13.34
C ALA A 219 9.98 -8.37 13.26
N GLU A 220 9.38 -8.80 12.15
CA GLU A 220 7.91 -8.87 12.00
C GLU A 220 7.28 -9.77 13.07
N LEU A 221 7.88 -10.94 13.36
CA LEU A 221 7.41 -11.85 14.42
C LEU A 221 7.47 -11.21 15.83
N LYS A 222 8.38 -10.28 16.06
CA LYS A 222 8.53 -9.56 17.33
C LYS A 222 7.73 -8.26 17.38
N GLY A 223 7.18 -7.80 16.25
CA GLY A 223 6.55 -6.48 16.13
C GLY A 223 7.56 -5.33 16.32
N GLU A 224 8.80 -5.54 15.89
CA GLU A 224 9.87 -4.53 15.88
C GLU A 224 9.96 -3.88 14.50
N ASP A 225 10.60 -2.70 14.40
CA ASP A 225 10.84 -2.10 13.10
C ASP A 225 11.77 -2.98 12.27
N ILE A 226 11.48 -3.10 10.97
CA ILE A 226 12.31 -3.92 10.07
C ILE A 226 13.56 -3.17 9.60
N PHE A 227 13.61 -1.84 9.70
CA PHE A 227 14.61 -1.02 9.00
C PHE A 227 16.03 -1.20 9.50
N SER A 228 16.21 -1.55 10.77
CA SER A 228 17.51 -1.78 11.40
C SER A 228 18.10 -3.16 11.11
N VAL A 229 17.27 -4.12 10.68
CA VAL A 229 17.68 -5.53 10.47
C VAL A 229 17.75 -5.92 9.00
N VAL A 230 17.28 -5.06 8.09
CA VAL A 230 17.29 -5.30 6.65
C VAL A 230 18.71 -5.30 6.11
N SER A 231 19.06 -6.35 5.37
CA SER A 231 20.36 -6.48 4.70
C SER A 231 20.61 -5.41 3.63
N GLU A 232 21.89 -5.15 3.36
CA GLU A 232 22.31 -4.20 2.31
C GLU A 232 21.83 -4.62 0.92
N GLU A 233 21.74 -5.93 0.65
CA GLU A 233 21.21 -6.48 -0.61
C GLU A 233 19.76 -6.06 -0.83
N VAL A 234 18.91 -6.15 0.20
CA VAL A 234 17.52 -5.70 0.11
C VAL A 234 17.45 -4.19 -0.12
N TRP A 235 18.27 -3.40 0.58
CA TRP A 235 18.30 -1.95 0.36
C TRP A 235 18.71 -1.59 -1.08
N ASN A 236 19.70 -2.28 -1.65
CA ASN A 236 20.10 -2.09 -3.05
C ASN A 236 18.96 -2.36 -4.04
N GLU A 237 18.10 -3.36 -3.78
CA GLU A 237 16.93 -3.66 -4.61
C GLU A 237 15.82 -2.61 -4.45
N ILE A 238 15.66 -2.02 -3.26
CA ILE A 238 14.75 -0.90 -3.03
C ILE A 238 15.25 0.38 -3.71
N GLU A 239 16.56 0.62 -3.73
CA GLU A 239 17.18 1.70 -4.49
C GLU A 239 16.92 1.55 -5.99
N LYS A 240 17.08 0.34 -6.54
CA LYS A 240 16.70 0.03 -7.92
C LYS A 240 15.25 0.35 -8.18
N LEU A 241 14.34 -0.09 -7.29
CA LEU A 241 12.91 0.20 -7.41
C LEU A 241 12.64 1.71 -7.45
N LYS A 242 13.30 2.52 -6.61
CA LYS A 242 13.15 3.99 -6.64
C LYS A 242 13.55 4.60 -7.98
N GLY A 243 14.58 4.06 -8.64
CA GLY A 243 15.04 4.52 -9.95
C GLY A 243 13.99 4.44 -11.07
N TRP A 244 12.91 3.67 -10.87
CA TRP A 244 11.84 3.57 -11.85
C TRP A 244 10.92 4.80 -11.91
N TRP A 245 10.98 5.70 -10.93
CA TRP A 245 10.02 6.81 -10.83
C TRP A 245 10.67 8.19 -10.95
N ASN A 246 11.99 8.24 -11.10
CA ASN A 246 12.77 9.46 -11.30
C ASN A 246 12.84 9.84 -12.79
#